data_AF-A0A8D9UG82-F1
#
_entry.id   AF-A0A8D9UG82-F1
#
_cell.length_a   1.000
_cell.length_b   1.000
_cell.length_c   1.000
_cell.angle_alpha   90.00
_cell.angle_beta   90.00
_cell.angle_gamma   90.00
#
_symmetry.space_group_name_H-M   'P 1'
#
loop_
_entity.id
_entity.type
_entity.pdbx_description
1 polymer ?
#
loop_
_entity_poly.entity_id
_entity_poly.type
_entity_poly.pdbx_seq_one_letter_code
_entity_poly.pdbx_strand_id
1 'polypeptide(L)'
;MVKKADTNKKHKPLARDWDKIRMMWLRNEDLDYILDALPDVDVTKNTIVKKMSAEGVTAKRRAIQERAIDDATKIAEKDKLYVNSLCIDLYNKGADIIQFILGQYSQELMAGNVAKGQARATAYNVDMLMSGLTKIQKGLRVAYGYDDKGNLCEKEPEVMIIEGFDKDKI
;
A
#
# COMPACT_ATOMS: atom_id res chain seq x y z
N MET A 1 -27.18 33.13 -57.18
CA MET A 1 -26.75 33.33 -55.78
C MET A 1 -27.50 32.37 -54.88
N VAL A 2 -26.88 31.24 -54.52
CA VAL A 2 -27.47 30.30 -53.56
C VAL A 2 -27.16 30.83 -52.16
N LYS A 3 -28.19 31.23 -51.41
CA LYS A 3 -28.04 31.59 -49.99
C LYS A 3 -27.55 30.35 -49.25
N LYS A 4 -26.30 30.37 -48.75
CA LYS A 4 -25.83 29.40 -47.76
C LYS A 4 -26.72 29.58 -46.52
N ALA A 5 -27.50 28.55 -46.19
CA ALA A 5 -28.20 28.50 -44.92
C ALA A 5 -27.14 28.45 -43.80
N ASP A 6 -27.30 29.35 -42.83
CA ASP A 6 -26.45 29.47 -41.65
C ASP A 6 -26.67 28.23 -40.77
N THR A 7 -25.79 27.23 -40.87
CA THR A 7 -25.95 25.89 -40.28
C THR A 7 -25.65 25.83 -38.77
N ASN A 8 -25.58 26.96 -38.06
CA ASN A 8 -25.13 26.98 -36.67
C ASN A 8 -26.12 27.64 -35.70
N LYS A 9 -27.42 27.42 -35.88
CA LYS A 9 -28.43 27.87 -34.91
C LYS A 9 -28.48 26.91 -33.73
N LYS A 10 -27.66 27.19 -32.71
CA LYS A 10 -27.82 26.57 -31.40
C LYS A 10 -29.22 26.81 -30.86
N HIS A 11 -29.81 25.81 -30.23
CA HIS A 11 -31.12 25.94 -29.60
C HIS A 11 -30.97 26.23 -28.10
N LYS A 12 -31.99 26.86 -27.52
CA LYS A 12 -32.02 27.07 -26.07
C LYS A 12 -32.08 25.73 -25.33
N PRO A 13 -31.43 25.60 -24.16
CA PRO A 13 -31.43 24.36 -23.39
C PRO A 13 -32.85 23.92 -22.99
N LEU A 14 -33.21 22.71 -23.35
CA LEU A 14 -34.45 22.04 -22.96
C LEU A 14 -34.23 21.22 -21.67
N ALA A 15 -35.31 20.72 -21.08
CA ALA A 15 -35.25 19.88 -19.88
C ALA A 15 -34.32 18.66 -20.06
N ARG A 16 -34.43 17.96 -21.21
CA ARG A 16 -33.62 16.79 -21.55
C ARG A 16 -32.12 17.10 -21.63
N ASP A 17 -31.75 18.29 -22.10
CA ASP A 17 -30.34 18.68 -22.24
C ASP A 17 -29.77 18.95 -20.85
N TRP A 18 -30.56 19.58 -19.97
CA TRP A 18 -30.19 19.73 -18.58
C TRP A 18 -30.07 18.40 -17.85
N ASP A 19 -30.92 17.41 -18.13
CA ASP A 19 -30.76 16.06 -17.57
C ASP A 19 -29.44 15.41 -17.99
N LYS A 20 -29.08 15.55 -19.27
CA LYS A 20 -27.80 15.05 -19.79
C LYS A 20 -26.60 15.77 -19.14
N ILE A 21 -26.67 17.10 -19.01
CA ILE A 21 -25.66 17.91 -18.31
C ILE A 21 -25.52 17.47 -16.84
N ARG A 22 -26.63 17.25 -16.12
CA ARG A 22 -26.59 16.79 -14.72
C ARG A 22 -25.91 15.43 -14.61
N MET A 23 -26.24 14.49 -15.49
CA MET A 23 -25.65 13.16 -15.48
C MET A 23 -24.14 13.21 -15.72
N MET A 24 -23.68 13.99 -16.70
CA MET A 24 -22.24 14.16 -16.97
C MET A 24 -21.55 14.89 -15.81
N TRP A 25 -22.18 15.92 -15.25
CA TRP A 25 -21.66 16.64 -14.09
C TRP A 25 -21.48 15.74 -12.87
N LEU A 26 -22.47 14.89 -12.57
CA LEU A 26 -22.41 13.92 -11.47
C LEU A 26 -21.35 12.84 -11.70
N ARG A 27 -21.05 12.50 -12.96
CA ARG A 27 -19.95 11.60 -13.34
C ARG A 27 -18.57 12.23 -13.27
N ASN A 28 -18.48 13.48 -12.82
CA ASN A 28 -17.23 14.22 -12.72
C ASN A 28 -16.59 14.57 -14.07
N GLU A 29 -17.37 14.62 -15.15
CA GLU A 29 -16.87 15.02 -16.46
C GLU A 29 -16.42 16.50 -16.47
N ASP A 30 -15.44 16.80 -17.32
CA ASP A 30 -14.96 18.16 -17.51
C ASP A 30 -15.99 19.03 -18.25
N LEU A 31 -15.97 20.33 -17.97
CA LEU A 31 -16.91 21.28 -18.56
C LEU A 31 -16.73 21.43 -20.08
N ASP A 32 -15.52 21.35 -20.61
CA ASP A 32 -15.28 21.35 -22.06
C ASP A 32 -15.90 20.10 -22.69
N TYR A 33 -15.67 18.93 -22.09
CA TYR A 33 -16.28 17.68 -22.55
C TYR A 33 -17.82 17.72 -22.56
N ILE A 34 -18.43 18.30 -21.52
CA ILE A 34 -19.89 18.48 -21.44
C ILE A 34 -20.40 19.36 -22.59
N LEU A 35 -19.68 20.43 -22.91
CA LEU A 35 -20.06 21.34 -24.00
C LEU A 35 -19.87 20.69 -25.37
N ASP A 36 -18.77 19.95 -25.56
CA ASP A 36 -18.50 19.22 -26.80
C ASP A 36 -19.52 18.11 -27.06
N ALA A 37 -20.06 17.50 -26.00
CA ALA A 37 -21.11 16.48 -26.11
C ALA A 37 -22.52 17.05 -26.40
N LEU A 38 -22.66 18.38 -26.42
CA LEU A 38 -23.90 19.14 -26.65
C LEU A 38 -23.63 20.37 -27.54
N PRO A 39 -23.09 20.18 -28.76
CA PRO A 39 -22.60 21.28 -29.59
C PRO A 39 -23.71 22.20 -30.11
N ASP A 40 -24.92 21.67 -30.22
CA ASP A 40 -26.15 22.33 -30.69
C ASP A 40 -26.92 23.06 -29.57
N VAL A 41 -26.48 22.96 -28.32
CA VAL A 41 -27.13 23.61 -27.17
C VAL A 41 -26.44 24.94 -26.86
N ASP A 42 -27.24 26.00 -26.75
CA ASP A 42 -26.78 27.34 -26.36
C ASP A 42 -26.59 27.43 -24.84
N VAL A 43 -25.48 26.87 -24.36
CA VAL A 43 -25.10 26.86 -22.94
C VAL A 43 -23.62 27.19 -22.76
N THR A 44 -23.29 27.84 -21.65
CA THR A 44 -21.91 28.20 -21.28
C THR A 44 -21.49 27.50 -19.99
N LYS A 45 -20.17 27.37 -19.77
CA LYS A 45 -19.60 26.85 -18.53
C LYS A 45 -20.20 27.51 -17.29
N ASN A 46 -20.28 28.85 -17.29
CA ASN A 46 -20.81 29.62 -16.17
C ASN A 46 -22.30 29.32 -15.91
N THR A 47 -23.10 29.16 -16.96
CA THR A 47 -24.52 28.80 -16.83
C THR A 47 -24.68 27.42 -16.21
N ILE A 48 -23.87 26.45 -16.64
CA ILE A 48 -23.86 25.08 -16.08
C ILE A 48 -23.51 25.14 -14.59
N VAL A 49 -22.39 25.75 -14.22
CA VAL A 49 -21.93 25.83 -12.81
C VAL A 49 -22.98 26.48 -11.91
N LYS A 50 -23.55 27.61 -12.32
CA LYS A 50 -24.60 28.30 -11.54
C LYS A 50 -25.82 27.42 -11.35
N LYS A 51 -26.28 26.76 -12.42
CA LYS A 51 -27.47 25.90 -12.35
C LYS A 51 -27.25 24.64 -11.52
N MET A 52 -26.10 23.96 -11.69
CA MET A 52 -25.76 22.77 -10.90
C MET A 52 -25.64 23.09 -9.41
N SER A 53 -25.10 24.26 -9.06
CA SER A 53 -25.04 24.72 -7.68
C SER A 53 -26.42 25.09 -7.12
N ALA A 54 -27.24 25.83 -7.88
CA ALA A 54 -28.61 26.19 -7.46
C ALA A 54 -29.53 24.99 -7.27
N GLU A 55 -29.37 23.94 -8.08
CA GLU A 55 -30.13 22.69 -7.98
C GLU A 55 -29.55 21.71 -6.93
N GLY A 56 -28.48 22.10 -6.20
CA GLY A 56 -27.82 21.25 -5.20
C GLY A 56 -27.06 20.05 -5.78
N VAL A 57 -26.92 19.96 -7.11
CA VAL A 57 -26.25 18.86 -7.81
C VAL A 57 -24.74 18.90 -7.53
N THR A 58 -24.14 20.08 -7.39
CA THR A 58 -22.72 20.22 -7.00
C THR A 58 -22.44 19.62 -5.63
N ALA A 59 -23.33 19.82 -4.65
CA ALA A 59 -23.20 19.21 -3.32
C ALA A 59 -23.33 17.69 -3.39
N LYS A 60 -24.27 17.18 -4.19
CA LYS A 60 -24.42 15.73 -4.45
C LYS A 60 -23.17 15.13 -5.09
N ARG A 61 -22.59 15.78 -6.11
CA ARG A 61 -21.33 15.37 -6.75
C ARG A 61 -20.22 15.24 -5.71
N ARG A 62 -20.05 16.26 -4.87
CA ARG A 62 -19.03 16.26 -3.81
C ARG A 62 -19.23 15.10 -2.82
N ALA A 63 -20.46 14.86 -2.36
CA ALA A 63 -20.75 13.76 -1.46
C ALA A 63 -20.46 12.37 -2.09
N ILE A 64 -20.70 12.21 -3.39
CA ILE A 64 -20.34 10.98 -4.12
C ILE A 64 -18.82 10.80 -4.18
N GLN A 65 -18.08 11.87 -4.46
CA GLN A 65 -16.61 11.84 -4.50
C GLN A 65 -16.02 11.52 -3.12
N GLU A 66 -16.51 12.15 -2.06
CA GLU A 66 -16.05 11.92 -0.69
C GLU A 66 -16.29 10.45 -0.27
N ARG A 67 -17.45 9.87 -0.59
CA ARG A 67 -17.69 8.43 -0.36
C ARG A 67 -16.75 7.54 -1.15
N ALA A 68 -16.52 7.84 -2.43
CA ALA A 68 -15.61 7.05 -3.26
C ALA A 68 -14.17 7.09 -2.71
N ILE A 69 -13.72 8.23 -2.20
CA ILE A 69 -12.40 8.37 -1.55
C ILE A 69 -12.36 7.57 -0.24
N ASP A 70 -13.39 7.66 0.59
CA ASP A 70 -13.49 6.91 1.85
C ASP A 70 -13.46 5.40 1.60
N ASP A 71 -14.25 4.91 0.62
CA ASP A 71 -14.27 3.51 0.23
C ASP A 71 -12.91 3.05 -0.33
N ALA A 72 -12.27 3.85 -1.19
CA ALA A 72 -10.93 3.56 -1.69
C ALA A 72 -9.89 3.50 -0.56
N THR A 73 -9.99 4.38 0.43
CA THR A 73 -9.09 4.42 1.59
C THR A 73 -9.28 3.18 2.46
N LYS A 74 -10.53 2.74 2.69
CA LYS A 74 -10.82 1.50 3.42
C LYS A 74 -10.30 0.27 2.69
N ILE A 75 -10.43 0.22 1.37
CA ILE A 75 -9.86 -0.86 0.55
C ILE A 75 -8.34 -0.88 0.68
N ALA A 76 -7.69 0.28 0.52
CA ALA A 76 -6.23 0.38 0.66
C ALA A 76 -5.74 -0.05 2.05
N GLU A 77 -6.45 0.33 3.12
CA GLU A 77 -6.11 -0.10 4.48
C GLU A 77 -6.29 -1.62 4.66
N LYS A 78 -7.36 -2.18 4.09
CA LYS A 78 -7.58 -3.63 4.11
C LYS A 78 -6.47 -4.38 3.36
N ASP A 79 -6.07 -3.89 2.19
CA ASP A 79 -4.99 -4.49 1.40
C ASP A 79 -3.65 -4.39 2.12
N LYS A 80 -3.37 -3.25 2.78
CA LYS A 80 -2.20 -3.08 3.66
C LYS A 80 -2.18 -4.12 4.78
N LEU A 81 -3.30 -4.28 5.50
CA LEU A 81 -3.41 -5.27 6.58
C LEU A 81 -3.22 -6.69 6.05
N TYR A 82 -3.76 -7.00 4.87
CA TYR A 82 -3.59 -8.30 4.22
C TYR A 82 -2.12 -8.56 3.87
N VAL A 83 -1.45 -7.63 3.20
CA VAL A 83 -0.02 -7.76 2.86
C VAL A 83 0.84 -7.90 4.11
N ASN A 84 0.57 -7.13 5.16
CA ASN A 84 1.28 -7.26 6.43
C ASN A 84 1.10 -8.65 7.05
N SER A 85 -0.11 -9.22 7.00
CA SER A 85 -0.35 -10.59 7.48
C SER A 85 0.46 -11.63 6.70
N LEU A 86 0.55 -11.50 5.37
CA LEU A 86 1.37 -12.38 4.54
C LEU A 86 2.87 -12.26 4.85
N CYS A 87 3.35 -11.03 5.07
CA CYS A 87 4.73 -10.76 5.47
C CYS A 87 5.05 -11.42 6.82
N ILE A 88 4.16 -11.29 7.81
CA ILE A 88 4.31 -11.94 9.12
C ILE A 88 4.42 -13.45 8.96
N ASP A 89 3.53 -14.08 8.18
CA ASP A 89 3.55 -15.51 7.94
C ASP A 89 4.86 -15.97 7.28
N LEU A 90 5.36 -15.22 6.30
CA LEU A 90 6.63 -15.53 5.62
C LEU A 90 7.83 -15.40 6.55
N TYR A 91 7.87 -14.35 7.36
CA TYR A 91 8.93 -14.12 8.32
C TYR A 91 8.95 -15.19 9.42
N ASN A 92 7.78 -15.58 9.94
CA ASN A 92 7.66 -16.66 10.92
C ASN A 92 8.15 -18.00 10.33
N LYS A 93 7.74 -18.35 9.11
CA LYS A 93 8.24 -19.54 8.41
C LYS A 93 9.76 -19.50 8.21
N GLY A 94 10.30 -18.33 7.88
CA GLY A 94 11.75 -18.13 7.79
C GLY A 94 12.46 -18.38 9.12
N ALA A 95 11.87 -17.92 10.23
CA ALA A 95 12.41 -18.15 11.56
C ALA A 95 12.40 -19.63 11.93
N ASP A 96 11.30 -20.34 11.63
CA ASP A 96 11.18 -21.79 11.85
C ASP A 96 12.24 -22.58 11.08
N ILE A 97 12.49 -22.23 9.81
CA ILE A 97 13.53 -22.86 8.99
C ILE A 97 14.92 -22.63 9.60
N ILE A 98 15.23 -21.39 10.00
CA ILE A 98 16.52 -21.08 10.63
C ILE A 98 16.67 -21.85 11.94
N GLN A 99 15.63 -21.88 12.78
CA GLN A 99 15.63 -22.64 14.03
C GLN A 99 15.87 -24.13 13.79
N PHE A 100 15.23 -24.70 12.78
CA PHE A 100 15.44 -26.10 12.39
C PHE A 100 16.90 -26.37 12.00
N ILE A 101 17.50 -25.53 11.14
CA ILE A 101 18.90 -25.69 10.70
C ILE A 101 19.86 -25.55 11.88
N LEU A 102 19.66 -24.54 12.74
CA LEU A 102 20.47 -24.35 13.94
C LEU A 102 20.36 -25.55 14.90
N GLY A 103 19.18 -26.15 15.02
CA GLY A 103 18.96 -27.39 15.76
C GLY A 103 19.77 -28.56 15.20
N GLN A 104 19.80 -28.74 13.87
CA GLN A 104 20.62 -29.76 13.21
C GLN A 104 22.11 -29.53 13.45
N TYR A 105 22.56 -28.28 13.33
CA TYR A 105 23.95 -27.91 13.60
C TYR A 105 24.35 -28.21 15.04
N SER A 106 23.50 -27.87 16.01
CA SER A 106 23.72 -28.18 17.42
C SER A 106 23.92 -29.68 17.66
N GLN A 107 23.07 -30.53 17.06
CA GLN A 107 23.20 -31.98 17.16
C GLN A 107 24.51 -32.50 16.54
N GLU A 108 24.92 -31.99 15.36
CA GLU A 108 26.17 -32.36 14.72
C GLU A 108 27.40 -32.01 15.58
N LEU A 109 27.37 -30.82 16.21
CA LEU A 109 28.43 -30.37 17.12
C LEU A 109 28.52 -31.28 18.35
N MET A 110 27.39 -31.60 18.99
CA MET A 110 27.33 -32.47 20.17
C MET A 110 27.74 -33.92 19.87
N ALA A 111 27.46 -34.42 18.65
CA ALA A 111 27.83 -35.77 18.23
C ALA A 111 29.34 -35.96 17.95
N GLY A 112 30.15 -34.91 18.09
CA GLY A 112 31.60 -34.97 17.82
C GLY A 112 31.96 -35.05 16.34
N ASN A 113 31.01 -34.78 15.42
CA ASN A 113 31.24 -34.79 13.98
C ASN A 113 32.25 -33.70 13.53
N VAL A 114 32.48 -32.71 14.39
CA VAL A 114 33.51 -31.66 14.23
C VAL A 114 34.91 -32.27 14.16
N ALA A 115 35.22 -33.21 15.07
CA ALA A 115 36.53 -33.86 15.11
C ALA A 115 36.79 -34.75 13.87
N LYS A 116 35.73 -35.11 13.13
CA LYS A 116 35.79 -35.90 11.90
C LYS A 116 35.78 -35.02 10.63
N GLY A 117 35.72 -33.69 10.76
CA GLY A 117 35.64 -32.77 9.62
C GLY A 117 34.34 -32.86 8.81
N GLN A 118 33.27 -33.43 9.39
CA GLN A 118 31.99 -33.70 8.71
C GLN A 118 30.86 -32.77 9.17
N ALA A 119 31.12 -31.89 10.14
CA ALA A 119 30.12 -30.94 10.62
C ALA A 119 29.87 -29.85 9.58
N ARG A 120 28.60 -29.65 9.23
CA ARG A 120 28.14 -28.53 8.39
C ARG A 120 28.07 -27.23 9.18
N ALA A 121 28.00 -27.34 10.51
CA ALA A 121 28.10 -26.24 11.44
C ALA A 121 29.50 -25.61 11.41
N THR A 122 29.64 -24.51 10.68
CA THR A 122 30.83 -23.65 10.70
C THR A 122 30.46 -22.28 11.27
N ALA A 123 31.44 -21.54 11.80
CA ALA A 123 31.22 -20.18 12.30
C ALA A 123 30.56 -19.28 11.23
N TYR A 124 30.98 -19.43 9.96
CA TYR A 124 30.40 -18.71 8.83
C TYR A 124 28.91 -19.04 8.61
N ASN A 125 28.54 -20.33 8.61
CA ASN A 125 27.15 -20.72 8.39
C ASN A 125 26.24 -20.29 9.55
N VAL A 126 26.75 -20.32 10.79
CA VAL A 126 26.01 -19.83 11.96
C VAL A 126 25.81 -18.32 11.88
N ASP A 127 26.84 -17.54 11.57
CA ASP A 127 26.74 -16.09 11.40
C ASP A 127 25.72 -15.70 10.31
N MET A 128 25.75 -16.40 9.17
CA MET A 128 24.77 -16.20 8.09
C MET A 128 23.33 -16.42 8.57
N LEU A 129 23.07 -17.48 9.35
CA LEU A 129 21.75 -17.76 9.90
C LEU A 129 21.31 -16.71 10.92
N MET A 130 22.22 -16.27 11.80
CA MET A 130 21.96 -15.21 12.78
C MET A 130 21.67 -13.86 12.09
N SER A 131 22.41 -13.51 11.05
CA SER A 131 22.13 -12.33 10.20
C SER A 131 20.74 -12.42 9.56
N GLY A 132 20.34 -13.62 9.12
CA GLY A 132 18.99 -13.92 8.65
C GLY A 132 17.91 -13.62 9.68
N LEU A 133 18.09 -14.06 10.93
CA LEU A 133 17.17 -13.77 12.04
C LEU A 133 17.04 -12.27 12.32
N THR A 134 18.13 -11.51 12.27
CA THR A 134 18.07 -10.05 12.43
C THR A 134 17.23 -9.39 11.32
N LYS A 135 17.34 -9.86 10.08
CA LYS A 135 16.51 -9.36 8.96
C LYS A 135 15.04 -9.72 9.16
N ILE A 136 14.75 -10.94 9.60
CA ILE A 136 13.39 -11.37 9.95
C ILE A 136 12.80 -10.50 11.05
N GLN A 137 13.56 -10.22 12.12
CA GLN A 137 13.14 -9.35 13.21
C GLN A 137 12.80 -7.94 12.72
N LYS A 138 13.65 -7.34 11.86
CA LYS A 138 13.38 -6.03 11.24
C LYS A 138 12.11 -6.08 10.39
N GLY A 139 11.96 -7.12 9.57
CA GLY A 139 10.79 -7.32 8.74
C GLY A 139 9.47 -7.44 9.52
N LEU A 140 9.47 -8.21 10.61
CA LEU A 140 8.32 -8.33 11.51
C LEU A 140 7.97 -6.99 12.15
N ARG A 141 8.97 -6.22 12.59
CA ARG A 141 8.73 -4.90 13.18
C ARG A 141 8.02 -3.95 12.23
N VAL A 142 8.43 -3.91 10.97
CA VAL A 142 7.76 -3.14 9.92
C VAL A 142 6.34 -3.65 9.70
N ALA A 143 6.16 -4.97 9.55
CA ALA A 143 4.84 -5.55 9.30
C ALA A 143 3.84 -5.34 10.45
N TYR A 144 4.31 -5.29 11.71
CA TYR A 144 3.51 -4.94 12.88
C TYR A 144 3.32 -3.42 13.08
N GLY A 145 3.96 -2.57 12.28
CA GLY A 145 3.89 -1.11 12.43
C GLY A 145 4.60 -0.59 13.68
N TYR A 146 5.58 -1.34 14.21
CA TYR A 146 6.40 -0.87 15.34
C TYR A 146 7.35 0.26 14.94
N ASP A 147 7.74 0.30 13.67
CA ASP A 147 8.66 1.32 13.14
C ASP A 147 7.95 2.65 12.82
N ASP A 148 6.62 2.67 12.72
CA ASP A 148 5.81 3.87 12.39
C ASP A 148 5.79 4.92 13.53
N LYS A 149 6.29 4.57 14.74
CA LYS A 149 6.19 5.42 15.94
C LYS A 149 7.47 6.15 16.35
N GLY A 150 8.52 6.15 15.53
CA GLY A 150 9.77 6.88 15.83
C GLY A 150 10.51 6.43 17.11
N ASN A 151 10.08 5.34 17.74
CA ASN A 151 10.64 4.82 18.98
C ASN A 151 11.61 3.68 18.69
N LEU A 152 12.77 4.01 18.13
CA LEU A 152 13.83 3.02 17.94
C LEU A 152 15.18 3.63 18.31
N CYS A 153 15.60 3.36 19.54
CA CYS A 153 17.02 3.22 19.81
C CYS A 153 17.45 1.87 19.22
N GLU A 154 18.15 1.88 18.09
CA GLU A 154 19.00 0.76 17.69
C GLU A 154 20.14 0.66 18.72
N LYS A 155 19.87 0.08 19.89
CA LYS A 155 20.94 -0.42 20.74
C LYS A 155 21.34 -1.77 20.18
N GLU A 156 22.49 -1.82 19.51
CA GLU A 156 23.16 -3.08 19.28
C GLU A 156 23.35 -3.78 20.64
N PRO A 157 23.10 -5.10 20.74
CA PRO A 157 23.39 -5.83 21.96
C PRO A 157 24.89 -5.74 22.24
N GLU A 158 25.27 -5.28 23.44
CA GLU A 158 26.66 -5.31 23.88
C GLU A 158 27.11 -6.77 23.96
N VAL A 159 28.06 -7.15 23.09
CA VAL A 159 28.74 -8.43 23.16
C VAL A 159 29.74 -8.37 24.31
N MET A 160 29.40 -8.95 25.46
CA MET A 160 30.38 -9.21 26.51
C MET A 160 31.22 -10.44 26.14
N ILE A 161 32.49 -10.23 25.83
CA ILE A 161 33.48 -11.31 25.74
C ILE A 161 33.98 -11.57 27.16
N ILE A 162 33.66 -12.74 27.71
CA ILE A 162 34.22 -13.20 28.99
C ILE A 162 35.57 -13.87 28.68
N GLU A 163 36.67 -13.16 28.90
CA GLU A 163 38.01 -13.73 28.86
C GLU A 163 38.36 -14.33 30.24
N GLY A 164 38.94 -15.55 30.25
CA GLY A 164 39.37 -16.22 31.48
C GLY A 164 38.40 -17.25 32.05
N PHE A 165 37.55 -17.87 31.21
CA PHE A 165 36.66 -18.96 31.64
C PHE A 165 37.47 -20.22 32.00
N ASP A 166 37.78 -20.37 33.29
CA ASP A 166 38.46 -21.55 33.86
C ASP A 166 37.43 -22.67 34.11
N LYS A 167 37.49 -23.72 33.29
CA LYS A 167 36.55 -24.86 33.36
C LYS A 167 36.73 -25.71 34.62
N ASP A 168 37.86 -25.61 35.31
CA ASP A 168 38.21 -26.48 36.44
C ASP A 168 37.66 -25.95 37.78
N LYS A 169 36.87 -24.86 37.77
CA LYS A 169 36.25 -24.25 38.96
C LYS A 169 34.72 -24.37 39.00
N ILE A 170 34.14 -25.30 38.24
CA ILE A 170 32.69 -25.61 38.24
C ILE A 170 32.46 -26.97 38.90
#